data_AF-A0A535EY06-F1
#
_entry.id   AF-A0A535EY06-F1
#
_cell.length_a   1.000
_cell.length_b   1.000
_cell.length_c   1.000
_cell.angle_alpha   90.00
_cell.angle_beta   90.00
_cell.angle_gamma   90.00
#
_symmetry.space_group_name_H-M   'P 1'
#
loop_
_entity.id
_entity.type
_entity.pdbx_description
1 polymer ?
#
loop_
_entity_poly.entity_id
_entity_poly.type
_entity_poly.pdbx_seq_one_letter_code
_entity_poly.pdbx_strand_id
1 'polypeptide(L)'
;MSSCPTVSDGNGNHNPPYASSAFPAAANQPWLYICYSNSGAQDYPVTPATGLAGADLNVVLLLAYGPLTAVIPGPLSGNLGVAANVHVRVQGG
;
A
#
# COMPACT_ATOMS: atom_id res chain seq x y z
N MET A 1 7.36 -10.67 6.74
CA MET A 1 6.08 -11.02 6.09
C MET A 1 5.43 -9.73 5.65
N SER A 2 5.38 -9.43 4.35
CA SER A 2 4.38 -8.48 3.86
C SER A 2 4.07 -8.73 2.40
N SER A 3 3.26 -9.76 2.14
CA SER A 3 2.51 -9.81 0.89
C SER A 3 1.83 -8.45 0.65
N CYS A 4 1.82 -8.00 -0.61
CA CYS A 4 1.10 -6.81 -1.06
C CYS A 4 -0.30 -6.69 -0.44
N PRO A 5 -0.77 -5.46 -0.15
CA PRO A 5 -2.06 -5.26 0.48
C PRO A 5 -3.18 -5.86 -0.38
N THR A 6 -4.10 -6.55 0.30
CA THR A 6 -5.28 -7.13 -0.34
C THR A 6 -6.24 -6.02 -0.73
N VAL A 7 -6.66 -6.03 -1.99
CA VAL A 7 -7.68 -5.12 -2.52
C VAL A 7 -9.07 -5.60 -2.13
N SER A 8 -10.00 -4.68 -1.94
CA SER A 8 -11.37 -5.03 -1.53
C SER A 8 -12.30 -5.35 -2.70
N ASP A 9 -11.90 -5.00 -3.93
CA ASP A 9 -12.69 -5.19 -5.16
C ASP A 9 -12.21 -6.40 -6.00
N GLY A 10 -11.16 -7.10 -5.56
CA GLY A 10 -10.59 -8.25 -6.24
C GLY A 10 -9.73 -7.94 -7.48
N ASN A 11 -9.35 -6.67 -7.72
CA ASN A 11 -8.45 -6.36 -8.84
C ASN A 11 -7.05 -7.00 -8.67
N GLY A 12 -6.54 -7.60 -9.75
CA GLY A 12 -5.22 -8.25 -9.74
C GLY A 12 -4.03 -7.29 -9.79
N ASN A 13 -4.28 -5.98 -9.88
CA ASN A 13 -3.25 -4.94 -10.00
C ASN A 13 -2.79 -4.40 -8.64
N HIS A 14 -3.42 -4.86 -7.55
CA HIS A 14 -3.17 -4.34 -6.21
C HIS A 14 -3.40 -2.83 -6.10
N ASN A 15 -4.34 -2.28 -6.88
CA ASN A 15 -4.72 -0.87 -6.82
C ASN A 15 -5.85 -0.66 -5.80
N PRO A 16 -6.03 0.55 -5.26
CA PRO A 16 -7.19 0.86 -4.43
C PRO A 16 -8.51 0.50 -5.14
N PRO A 17 -9.59 0.19 -4.40
CA PRO A 17 -9.71 0.29 -2.94
C PRO A 17 -9.07 -0.87 -2.16
N TYR A 18 -8.56 -0.56 -0.97
CA TYR A 18 -8.04 -1.56 -0.03
C TYR A 18 -9.05 -1.85 1.08
N ALA A 19 -8.99 -3.06 1.64
CA ALA A 19 -9.75 -3.39 2.84
C ALA A 19 -9.28 -2.53 4.03
N SER A 20 -10.18 -2.23 4.97
CA SER A 20 -9.84 -1.45 6.19
C SER A 20 -8.73 -2.10 7.01
N SER A 21 -8.63 -3.43 6.98
CA SER A 21 -7.58 -4.20 7.64
C SER A 21 -6.18 -4.04 7.02
N ALA A 22 -6.08 -3.43 5.84
CA ALA A 22 -4.80 -3.15 5.20
C ALA A 22 -4.13 -1.90 5.79
N PHE A 23 -4.86 -1.04 6.52
CA PHE A 23 -4.31 0.19 7.09
C PHE A 23 -3.62 -0.05 8.43
N PRO A 24 -2.60 0.75 8.76
CA PRO A 24 -1.95 0.75 10.07
C PRO A 24 -2.95 0.90 11.22
N ALA A 25 -2.76 0.13 12.30
CA ALA A 25 -3.60 0.25 13.48
C ALA A 25 -3.36 1.56 14.24
N ALA A 26 -2.12 2.07 14.23
CA ALA A 26 -1.76 3.30 14.90
C ALA A 26 -1.98 4.52 13.99
N ALA A 27 -2.50 5.60 14.58
CA ALA A 27 -2.66 6.87 13.89
C ALA A 27 -1.30 7.48 13.51
N ASN A 28 -1.29 8.18 12.38
CA ASN A 28 -0.14 8.87 11.79
C ASN A 28 1.07 7.96 11.51
N GLN A 29 0.84 6.65 11.40
CA GLN A 29 1.85 5.68 10.98
C GLN A 29 1.65 5.35 9.50
N PRO A 30 2.70 5.45 8.65
CA PRO A 30 2.65 4.97 7.27
C PRO A 30 3.15 3.52 7.16
N TRP A 31 2.52 2.74 6.29
CA TRP A 31 3.06 1.49 5.74
C TRP A 31 3.38 1.68 4.26
N LEU A 32 4.59 1.29 3.87
CA LEU A 32 5.07 1.31 2.49
C LEU A 32 5.15 -0.13 1.98
N TYR A 33 4.56 -0.38 0.83
CA TYR A 33 4.64 -1.66 0.12
C TYR A 33 5.20 -1.41 -1.27
N ILE A 34 6.02 -2.35 -1.75
CA ILE A 34 6.54 -2.35 -3.13
C ILE A 34 6.09 -3.66 -3.77
N CYS A 35 5.13 -3.56 -4.69
CA CYS A 35 4.51 -4.70 -5.35
C CYS A 35 5.04 -4.88 -6.76
N TYR A 36 5.68 -6.01 -7.02
CA TYR A 36 6.35 -6.31 -8.29
C TYR A 36 5.40 -6.98 -9.29
N SER A 37 4.89 -6.19 -10.24
CA SER A 37 4.00 -6.59 -11.34
C SER A 37 2.68 -7.31 -10.95
N ASN A 38 1.71 -7.33 -11.86
CA ASN A 38 0.38 -7.95 -11.71
C ASN A 38 0.38 -9.48 -11.45
N SER A 39 1.53 -10.10 -11.16
CA SER A 39 1.62 -11.45 -10.61
C SER A 39 1.50 -11.36 -9.10
N GLY A 40 0.37 -11.78 -8.56
CA GLY A 40 0.10 -11.74 -7.13
C GLY A 40 1.29 -12.21 -6.29
N ALA A 41 1.64 -11.38 -5.31
CA ALA A 41 2.33 -11.79 -4.08
C ALA A 41 3.80 -12.22 -4.15
N GLN A 42 4.68 -11.55 -4.90
CA GLN A 42 6.12 -11.64 -4.63
C GLN A 42 6.66 -10.37 -3.96
N ASP A 43 6.55 -10.36 -2.63
CA ASP A 43 7.55 -9.72 -1.77
C ASP A 43 8.81 -10.60 -1.92
N TYR A 44 9.88 -10.13 -2.56
CA TYR A 44 11.08 -10.95 -2.69
C TYR A 44 11.63 -11.24 -1.28
N PRO A 45 11.82 -12.52 -0.89
CA PRO A 45 12.27 -12.87 0.45
C PRO A 45 13.74 -12.45 0.73
N VAL A 46 14.42 -11.92 -0.28
CA VAL A 46 15.81 -11.45 -0.21
C VAL A 46 15.87 -9.96 -0.55
N THR A 47 16.22 -9.17 0.46
CA THR A 47 16.53 -7.74 0.31
C THR A 47 18.04 -7.58 0.11
N PRO A 48 18.54 -6.94 -0.97
CA PRO A 48 17.80 -6.39 -2.12
C PRO A 48 17.52 -7.43 -3.21
N ALA A 49 16.36 -7.33 -3.86
CA ALA A 49 16.03 -8.13 -5.04
C ALA A 49 16.91 -7.72 -6.24
N THR A 50 17.38 -8.69 -7.01
CA THR A 50 18.21 -8.49 -8.22
C THR A 50 17.45 -8.86 -9.49
N GLY A 51 17.91 -8.39 -10.66
CA GLY A 51 17.29 -8.75 -11.95
C GLY A 51 15.99 -8.01 -12.28
N LEU A 52 15.75 -6.86 -11.66
CA LEU A 52 14.50 -6.09 -11.79
C LEU A 52 14.52 -5.04 -12.91
N ALA A 53 15.56 -5.01 -13.75
CA ALA A 53 15.67 -4.07 -14.86
C ALA A 53 14.42 -4.14 -15.77
N GLY A 54 13.76 -3.00 -16.00
CA GLY A 54 12.54 -2.91 -16.81
C GLY A 54 11.24 -3.29 -16.08
N ALA A 55 11.32 -3.76 -14.83
CA ALA A 55 10.15 -4.12 -14.04
C ALA A 55 9.26 -2.89 -13.78
N ASP A 56 7.95 -3.14 -13.70
CA ASP A 56 6.96 -2.17 -13.23
C ASP A 56 6.58 -2.50 -11.78
N LEU A 57 6.70 -1.50 -10.92
CA LEU A 57 6.45 -1.58 -9.49
C LEU A 57 5.21 -0.79 -9.16
N ASN A 58 4.23 -1.41 -8.51
CA ASN A 58 3.17 -0.70 -7.83
C ASN A 58 3.65 -0.36 -6.40
N VAL A 59 4.05 0.89 -6.18
CA VAL A 59 4.48 1.40 -4.89
C VAL A 59 3.26 1.94 -4.16
N VAL A 60 2.90 1.32 -3.04
CA VAL A 60 1.68 1.63 -2.29
C VAL A 60 2.05 2.23 -0.93
N LEU A 61 1.42 3.35 -0.59
CA LEU A 61 1.49 4.00 0.71
C LEU A 61 0.11 3.95 1.37
N LEU A 62 0.04 3.31 2.55
CA LEU A 62 -1.15 3.30 3.39
C LEU A 62 -0.87 4.06 4.68
N LEU A 63 -1.74 5.02 5.00
CA LEU A 63 -1.65 5.85 6.19
C LEU A 63 -2.97 5.79 6.94
N ALA A 64 -2.93 5.49 8.23
CA ALA A 64 -4.05 5.74 9.11
C ALA A 64 -3.91 7.15 9.67
N TYR A 65 -4.65 8.11 9.13
CA TYR A 65 -4.59 9.50 9.56
C TYR A 65 -5.49 9.72 10.78
N GLY A 66 -4.92 10.22 11.88
CA GLY A 66 -5.72 10.62 13.05
C GLY A 66 -6.32 12.01 12.85
N PRO A 67 -7.50 12.32 13.40
CA PRO A 67 -8.08 13.65 13.28
C PRO A 67 -7.18 14.73 13.93
N LEU A 68 -7.04 15.89 13.27
CA LEU A 68 -6.30 17.06 13.79
C LEU A 68 -6.96 17.69 15.01
N THR A 69 -8.28 17.49 15.20
CA THR A 69 -9.07 18.03 16.31
C THR A 69 -10.05 16.98 16.83
N ALA A 70 -10.31 16.99 18.14
CA ALA A 70 -11.18 16.01 18.81
C ALA A 70 -12.68 16.09 18.42
N VAL A 71 -13.05 16.89 17.42
CA VAL A 71 -14.46 17.22 17.12
C VAL A 71 -14.72 17.17 15.62
N ILE A 72 -14.70 15.95 15.05
CA ILE A 72 -15.45 15.67 13.82
C ILE A 72 -16.60 14.74 14.21
N PRO A 73 -17.83 15.24 14.39
CA PRO A 73 -19.00 14.39 14.59
C PRO A 73 -19.33 13.67 13.28
N GLY A 74 -19.50 12.35 13.31
CA GLY A 74 -19.90 11.54 12.15
C GLY A 74 -18.95 10.37 11.86
N PRO A 75 -19.08 9.70 10.69
CA PRO A 75 -18.35 8.45 10.34
C PRO A 75 -16.81 8.59 10.28
N LEU A 76 -16.28 9.78 10.57
CA LEU A 76 -14.86 10.10 10.68
C LEU A 76 -14.38 10.18 12.13
N SER A 77 -15.16 9.71 13.10
CA SER A 77 -14.81 9.71 14.54
C SER A 77 -13.71 8.68 14.92
N GLY A 78 -12.82 8.35 13.98
CA GLY A 78 -11.74 7.38 14.11
C GLY A 78 -10.61 7.68 13.10
N ASN A 79 -9.69 6.76 12.90
CA ASN A 79 -8.61 6.95 11.91
C ASN A 79 -9.19 6.94 10.49
N LEU A 80 -8.81 7.94 9.69
CA LEU A 80 -9.09 7.99 8.26
C LEU A 80 -8.01 7.20 7.50
N GLY A 81 -8.40 6.15 6.79
CA GLY A 81 -7.50 5.45 5.87
C GLY A 81 -7.22 6.29 4.63
N VAL A 82 -5.96 6.69 4.45
CA VAL A 82 -5.46 7.37 3.25
C VAL A 82 -4.57 6.42 2.49
N ALA A 83 -4.90 6.20 1.21
CA ALA A 83 -4.16 5.33 0.33
C ALA A 83 -3.64 6.11 -0.88
N ALA A 84 -2.39 5.88 -1.25
CA ALA A 84 -1.82 6.35 -2.50
C ALA A 84 -1.04 5.21 -3.13
N ASN A 85 -1.07 5.12 -4.46
CA ASN A 85 -0.19 4.21 -5.17
C ASN A 85 0.32 4.84 -6.47
N VAL A 86 1.53 4.46 -6.85
CA VAL A 86 2.17 4.90 -8.10
C VAL A 86 2.84 3.73 -8.78
N HIS A 87 2.78 3.71 -10.11
CA HIS A 87 3.54 2.77 -10.92
C HIS A 87 4.91 3.37 -11.24
N VAL A 88 5.97 2.68 -10.86
CA VAL A 88 7.37 3.07 -11.08
C VAL A 88 8.05 2.01 -11.93
N ARG A 89 8.67 2.42 -13.03
CA ARG A 89 9.54 1.55 -13.82
C ARG A 89 10.95 1.55 -13.22
N VAL A 90 11.48 0.36 -12.96
CA VAL A 90 12.90 0.19 -12.63
C VAL A 90 13.69 0.40 -13.91
N GLN A 91 14.45 1.49 -13.96
CA GLN A 91 15.36 1.74 -15.08
C GLN A 91 16.51 0.72 -15.03
N GLY A 92 16.73 0.03 -16.15
CA GLY A 92 17.87 -0.86 -16.35
C GLY A 92 18.88 -0.23 -17.31
N GLY A 93 20.16 -0.43 -17.03
CA GLY A 93 21.28 -0.20 -17.95
C GLY A 93 21.93 -1.51 -18.34
#